data_AF-A0A1E7RDP5-F1
#
_entry.id   AF-A0A1E7RDP5-F1
#
_cell.length_a   1.000
_cell.length_b   1.000
_cell.length_c   1.000
_cell.angle_alpha   90.00
_cell.angle_beta   90.00
_cell.angle_gamma   90.00
#
_symmetry.space_group_name_H-M   'P 1'
#
loop_
_entity.id
_entity.type
_entity.pdbx_description
1 polymer ?
#
loop_
_entity_poly.entity_id
_entity_poly.type
_entity_poly.pdbx_seq_one_letter_code
_entity_poly.pdbx_strand_id
1 'polypeptide(L)'
;MRTQSIPVTDPAAGLRLTEIFYSLQGEANEAGHPTVFVRLTGCPLRCQYCDTTYSFEGGYRTSLEHIHDEIANYQAKYVCVTGGEPLAQPNCLVLLQSLCDAGYHVSLETSGALDISRVDTRVSRIVDVKTPSSAEQHRNLIRNYAYLTSHDQIKFVIGSLEDYEWSKAFLAEHELASKVSTVWFSPAFAITGDVKLPTFARQLAQWILEDHLPVKFQLQLHKLLWQDEKGR
;
A
#
# COMPACT_ATOMS: atom_id res chain seq x y z
N MET A 1 29.20 18.08 -7.00
CA MET A 1 28.51 19.06 -7.87
C MET A 1 27.02 18.88 -7.67
N ARG A 2 26.34 19.89 -7.10
CA ARG A 2 24.87 19.92 -7.06
C ARG A 2 24.40 20.15 -8.50
N THR A 3 23.86 19.11 -9.12
CA THR A 3 23.36 19.18 -10.49
C THR A 3 22.22 20.17 -10.56
N GLN A 4 22.29 21.06 -11.55
CA GLN A 4 21.31 22.10 -11.83
C GLN A 4 19.94 21.46 -12.04
N SER A 5 19.02 21.78 -11.13
CA SER A 5 17.56 21.70 -11.21
C SER A 5 17.00 20.93 -12.40
N ILE A 6 17.06 19.60 -12.32
CA ILE A 6 16.02 18.78 -12.93
C ILE A 6 14.77 19.01 -12.07
N PRO A 7 13.68 19.58 -12.60
CA PRO A 7 12.43 19.72 -11.85
C PRO A 7 12.08 18.40 -11.19
N VAL A 8 11.55 18.43 -9.96
CA VAL A 8 11.19 17.21 -9.22
C VAL A 8 10.13 16.36 -9.95
N THR A 9 9.54 16.92 -11.01
CA THR A 9 8.55 16.34 -11.92
C THR A 9 9.08 16.09 -13.34
N ASP A 10 10.38 16.24 -13.60
CA ASP A 10 10.95 15.88 -14.90
C ASP A 10 10.99 14.35 -15.03
N PRO A 11 10.25 13.75 -15.99
CA PRO A 11 10.26 12.31 -16.20
C PRO A 11 11.66 11.74 -16.48
N ALA A 12 12.56 12.53 -17.06
CA ALA A 12 13.94 12.14 -17.32
C ALA A 12 14.74 11.97 -16.01
N ALA A 13 14.30 12.57 -14.90
CA ALA A 13 14.87 12.29 -13.58
C ALA A 13 14.63 10.83 -13.16
N GLY A 14 13.53 10.22 -13.62
CA GLY A 14 13.15 8.86 -13.28
C GLY A 14 12.71 8.69 -11.81
N LEU A 15 12.68 7.43 -11.37
CA LEU A 15 12.34 7.01 -10.01
C LEU A 15 13.48 6.19 -9.41
N ARG A 16 13.56 6.15 -8.08
CA ARG A 16 14.43 5.24 -7.34
C ARG A 16 13.63 4.02 -6.90
N LEU A 17 14.00 2.86 -7.40
CA LEU A 17 13.33 1.59 -7.18
C LEU A 17 14.15 0.67 -6.31
N THR A 18 13.46 -0.08 -5.48
CA THR A 18 14.00 -1.25 -4.79
C THR A 18 13.97 -2.45 -5.73
N GLU A 19 12.82 -2.68 -6.39
CA GLU A 19 12.60 -3.83 -7.27
C GLU A 19 11.35 -3.65 -8.15
N ILE A 20 11.31 -4.36 -9.28
CA ILE A 20 10.11 -4.67 -10.04
C ILE A 20 10.02 -6.20 -10.10
N PHE A 21 8.86 -6.76 -9.74
CA PHE A 21 8.66 -8.21 -9.74
C PHE A 21 7.22 -8.58 -10.05
N TYR A 22 6.99 -9.84 -10.40
CA TYR A 22 5.66 -10.35 -10.77
C TYR A 22 5.22 -11.45 -9.81
N SER A 23 4.06 -11.26 -9.19
CA SER A 23 3.49 -12.20 -8.23
C SER A 23 1.96 -12.09 -8.16
N LEU A 24 1.31 -12.65 -7.13
CA LEU A 24 -0.11 -12.39 -6.85
C LEU A 24 -0.24 -11.24 -5.85
N GLN A 25 -1.20 -10.34 -6.09
CA GLN A 25 -1.58 -9.37 -5.07
C GLN A 25 -2.03 -10.11 -3.81
N GLY A 26 -1.41 -9.80 -2.68
CA GLY A 26 -1.64 -10.47 -1.42
C GLY A 26 -2.76 -9.86 -0.60
N GLU A 27 -3.16 -8.64 -0.94
CA GLU A 27 -4.01 -7.79 -0.12
C GLU A 27 -5.03 -6.97 -0.95
N ALA A 28 -5.88 -6.20 -0.27
CA ALA A 28 -6.94 -5.37 -0.85
C ALA A 28 -7.94 -6.16 -1.74
N ASN A 29 -8.78 -5.44 -2.50
CA ASN A 29 -9.79 -6.02 -3.40
C ASN A 29 -9.17 -6.88 -4.51
N GLU A 30 -7.90 -6.64 -4.84
CA GLU A 30 -7.19 -7.33 -5.93
C GLU A 30 -6.46 -8.59 -5.45
N ALA A 31 -6.63 -9.00 -4.19
CA ALA A 31 -6.00 -10.18 -3.65
C ALA A 31 -6.25 -11.43 -4.53
N GLY A 32 -5.18 -12.10 -4.94
CA GLY A 32 -5.17 -13.27 -5.82
C GLY A 32 -4.91 -12.96 -7.30
N HIS A 33 -4.93 -11.70 -7.74
CA HIS A 33 -4.64 -11.35 -9.13
C HIS A 33 -3.14 -11.36 -9.44
N PRO A 34 -2.70 -11.94 -10.59
CA PRO A 34 -1.34 -11.78 -11.07
C PRO A 34 -1.03 -10.31 -11.39
N THR A 35 -0.07 -9.75 -10.65
CA THR A 35 0.22 -8.32 -10.55
C THR A 35 1.71 -8.07 -10.67
N VAL A 36 2.09 -7.07 -11.47
CA VAL A 36 3.45 -6.54 -11.43
C VAL A 36 3.53 -5.52 -10.31
N PHE A 37 4.49 -5.71 -9.42
CA PHE A 37 4.77 -4.79 -8.34
C PHE A 37 5.93 -3.89 -8.72
N VAL A 38 5.71 -2.57 -8.61
CA VAL A 38 6.77 -1.56 -8.72
C VAL A 38 7.04 -1.03 -7.33
N ARG A 39 8.10 -1.53 -6.69
CA ARG A 39 8.48 -1.17 -5.32
C ARG A 39 9.49 -0.03 -5.34
N LEU A 40 9.05 1.18 -4.98
CA LEU A 40 9.90 2.35 -4.86
C LEU A 40 10.77 2.29 -3.57
N THR A 41 11.84 3.09 -3.56
CA THR A 41 12.73 3.22 -2.39
C THR A 41 12.47 4.53 -1.65
N GLY A 42 12.55 4.48 -0.31
CA GLY A 42 12.49 5.62 0.60
C GLY A 42 11.12 5.80 1.24
N CYS A 43 11.08 5.80 2.57
CA CYS A 43 9.87 6.07 3.35
C CYS A 43 10.17 7.11 4.44
N PRO A 44 9.31 8.13 4.65
CA PRO A 44 9.48 9.07 5.75
C PRO A 44 9.01 8.53 7.11
N LEU A 45 8.43 7.33 7.16
CA LEU A 45 7.94 6.68 8.38
C LEU A 45 8.91 5.56 8.83
N ARG A 46 8.86 5.20 10.13
CA ARG A 46 9.59 4.07 10.73
C ARG A 46 8.62 3.20 11.55
N CYS A 47 7.56 2.73 10.90
CA CYS A 47 6.54 1.90 11.55
C CYS A 47 7.18 0.68 12.23
N GLN A 48 6.79 0.42 13.49
CA GLN A 48 7.35 -0.68 14.29
C GLN A 48 7.11 -2.07 13.67
N TYR A 49 5.99 -2.26 12.98
CA TYR A 49 5.61 -3.52 12.33
C TYR A 49 5.94 -3.56 10.83
N CYS A 50 6.80 -2.68 10.32
CA CYS A 50 7.15 -2.64 8.88
C CYS A 50 7.83 -3.95 8.44
N ASP A 51 7.24 -4.66 7.50
CA ASP A 51 7.80 -5.88 6.88
C ASP A 51 8.74 -5.59 5.70
N THR A 52 8.74 -4.36 5.16
CA THR A 52 9.58 -3.97 4.02
C THR A 52 10.66 -2.95 4.36
N THR A 53 11.31 -3.08 5.53
CA THR A 53 12.39 -2.15 5.97
C THR A 53 13.55 -2.04 4.98
N TYR A 54 13.78 -3.08 4.17
CA TYR A 54 14.79 -3.08 3.11
C TYR A 54 14.52 -2.08 1.97
N SER A 55 13.32 -1.49 1.92
CA SER A 55 12.97 -0.42 0.97
C SER A 55 13.22 0.99 1.51
N PHE A 56 13.78 1.15 2.72
CA PHE A 56 14.05 2.49 3.27
C PHE A 56 15.24 3.19 2.60
N GLU A 57 16.24 2.43 2.16
CA GLU A 57 17.49 2.93 1.58
C GLU A 57 17.97 1.97 0.47
N GLY A 58 19.06 2.30 -0.23
CA GLY A 58 19.56 1.47 -1.33
C GLY A 58 18.77 1.67 -2.61
N GLY A 59 18.52 0.61 -3.39
CA GLY A 59 17.83 0.70 -4.68
C GLY A 59 18.65 1.36 -5.81
N TYR A 60 18.09 1.37 -7.01
CA TYR A 60 18.67 1.94 -8.22
C TYR A 60 17.75 2.99 -8.84
N ARG A 61 18.29 3.94 -9.61
CA ARG A 61 17.50 4.96 -10.30
C ARG A 61 17.31 4.53 -11.76
N THR A 62 16.08 4.61 -12.27
CA THR A 62 15.77 4.30 -13.68
C THR A 62 14.68 5.22 -14.23
N SER A 63 14.58 5.31 -15.56
CA SER A 63 13.59 6.16 -16.26
C SER A 63 12.20 5.53 -16.22
N LEU A 64 11.16 6.36 -16.43
CA LEU A 64 9.79 5.84 -16.53
C LEU A 64 9.60 4.91 -17.74
N GLU A 65 10.26 5.23 -18.87
CA GLU A 65 10.27 4.40 -20.07
C GLU A 65 10.78 2.98 -19.77
N HIS A 66 11.90 2.87 -19.06
CA HIS A 66 12.43 1.56 -18.68
C HIS A 66 11.50 0.80 -17.73
N ILE A 67 10.81 1.48 -16.82
CA ILE A 67 9.81 0.86 -15.95
C ILE A 67 8.65 0.29 -16.78
N HIS A 68 8.17 1.03 -17.79
CA HIS A 68 7.13 0.56 -18.71
C HIS A 68 7.62 -0.65 -19.51
N ASP A 69 8.82 -0.62 -20.05
CA ASP A 69 9.42 -1.74 -20.79
C ASP A 69 9.54 -2.99 -19.92
N GLU A 70 9.99 -2.84 -18.65
CA GLU A 70 10.05 -3.95 -17.71
C GLU A 70 8.67 -4.52 -17.39
N ILE A 71 7.67 -3.66 -17.13
CA ILE A 71 6.30 -4.10 -16.87
C ILE A 71 5.71 -4.85 -18.08
N ALA A 72 5.97 -4.35 -19.30
CA ALA A 72 5.47 -4.94 -20.54
C ALA A 72 6.02 -6.35 -20.82
N ASN A 73 7.17 -6.71 -20.23
CA ASN A 73 7.69 -8.08 -20.32
C ASN A 73 6.83 -9.10 -19.55
N TYR A 74 5.96 -8.64 -18.65
CA TYR A 74 5.01 -9.48 -17.94
C TYR A 74 3.63 -9.42 -18.61
N GLN A 75 2.98 -10.58 -18.77
CA GLN A 75 1.61 -10.67 -19.30
C GLN A 75 0.54 -10.31 -18.24
N ALA A 76 0.82 -9.30 -17.42
CA ALA A 76 -0.06 -8.87 -16.34
C ALA A 76 -1.04 -7.79 -16.80
N LYS A 77 -2.24 -7.80 -16.24
CA LYS A 77 -3.21 -6.69 -16.39
C LYS A 77 -3.17 -5.72 -15.22
N TYR A 78 -2.63 -6.15 -14.09
CA TYR A 78 -2.60 -5.42 -12.84
C TYR A 78 -1.18 -4.94 -12.54
N VAL A 79 -1.08 -3.69 -12.10
CA VAL A 79 0.18 -3.10 -11.63
C VAL A 79 -0.07 -2.45 -10.28
N CYS A 80 0.69 -2.87 -9.27
CA CYS A 80 0.68 -2.25 -7.95
C CYS A 80 1.95 -1.42 -7.76
N VAL A 81 1.79 -0.10 -7.63
CA VAL A 81 2.89 0.79 -7.24
C VAL A 81 2.89 0.90 -5.71
N THR A 82 4.01 0.53 -5.10
CA THR A 82 4.19 0.43 -3.64
C THR A 82 5.65 0.80 -3.28
N GLY A 83 6.09 0.52 -2.05
CA GLY A 83 7.51 0.48 -1.70
C GLY A 83 8.09 1.78 -1.20
N GLY A 84 8.79 1.71 -0.05
CA GLY A 84 8.91 2.89 0.77
C GLY A 84 7.55 3.60 0.86
N GLU A 85 7.51 4.92 0.81
CA GLU A 85 6.27 5.66 0.53
C GLU A 85 6.32 6.15 -0.92
N PRO A 86 5.47 5.63 -1.84
CA PRO A 86 5.57 5.98 -3.25
C PRO A 86 5.42 7.47 -3.52
N LEU A 87 4.52 8.13 -2.78
CA LEU A 87 4.26 9.57 -2.95
C LEU A 87 5.39 10.46 -2.42
N ALA A 88 6.44 9.89 -1.81
CA ALA A 88 7.65 10.62 -1.46
C ALA A 88 8.50 10.95 -2.71
N GLN A 89 8.22 10.33 -3.85
CA GLN A 89 8.88 10.61 -5.13
C GLN A 89 7.87 11.25 -6.11
N PRO A 90 7.99 12.53 -6.48
CA PRO A 90 6.93 13.21 -7.24
C PRO A 90 6.66 12.62 -8.63
N ASN A 91 7.66 12.01 -9.28
CA ASN A 91 7.47 11.27 -10.53
C ASN A 91 6.59 10.01 -10.40
N CYS A 92 6.24 9.57 -9.17
CA CYS A 92 5.28 8.50 -8.95
C CYS A 92 3.91 8.87 -9.52
N LEU A 93 3.51 10.15 -9.43
CA LEU A 93 2.24 10.62 -10.01
C LEU A 93 2.22 10.45 -11.54
N VAL A 94 3.35 10.73 -12.19
CA VAL A 94 3.50 10.59 -13.65
C VAL A 94 3.46 9.11 -14.04
N LEU A 95 4.16 8.24 -13.29
CA LEU A 95 4.13 6.80 -13.51
C LEU A 95 2.70 6.26 -13.41
N LEU A 96 2.00 6.55 -12.31
CA LEU A 96 0.64 6.11 -12.06
C LEU A 96 -0.31 6.48 -13.21
N GLN A 97 -0.27 7.74 -13.65
CA GLN A 97 -1.11 8.20 -14.74
C GLN A 97 -0.78 7.51 -16.06
N SER A 98 0.51 7.41 -16.40
CA SER A 98 0.94 6.76 -17.65
C SER A 98 0.62 5.26 -17.71
N LEU A 99 0.63 4.56 -16.56
CA LEU A 99 0.20 3.16 -16.48
C LEU A 99 -1.30 3.00 -16.73
N CYS A 100 -2.13 3.92 -16.21
CA CYS A 100 -3.55 3.96 -16.55
C CYS A 100 -3.77 4.24 -18.04
N ASP A 101 -2.98 5.14 -18.63
CA ASP A 101 -3.06 5.47 -20.07
C ASP A 101 -2.65 4.28 -20.96
N ALA A 102 -1.73 3.44 -20.48
CA ALA A 102 -1.35 2.18 -21.12
C ALA A 102 -2.40 1.05 -20.95
N GLY A 103 -3.48 1.29 -20.21
CA GLY A 103 -4.60 0.35 -20.06
C GLY A 103 -4.46 -0.67 -18.92
N TYR A 104 -3.51 -0.49 -18.01
CA TYR A 104 -3.38 -1.32 -16.82
C TYR A 104 -4.45 -1.00 -15.76
N HIS A 105 -4.81 -2.01 -14.97
CA HIS A 105 -5.49 -1.81 -13.69
C HIS A 105 -4.44 -1.44 -12.64
N VAL A 106 -4.41 -0.17 -12.24
CA VAL A 106 -3.36 0.37 -11.38
C VAL A 106 -3.86 0.53 -9.95
N SER A 107 -3.11 -0.01 -9.00
CA SER A 107 -3.28 0.23 -7.58
C SER A 107 -2.09 0.97 -6.99
N LEU A 108 -2.35 1.86 -6.02
CA LEU A 108 -1.33 2.53 -5.24
C LEU A 108 -1.46 2.13 -3.77
N GLU A 109 -0.43 1.53 -3.19
CA GLU A 109 -0.34 1.33 -1.75
C GLU A 109 0.46 2.47 -1.11
N THR A 110 -0.19 3.25 -0.24
CA THR A 110 0.40 4.43 0.41
C THR A 110 0.07 4.46 1.90
N SER A 111 0.95 5.05 2.72
CA SER A 111 0.74 5.21 4.16
C SER A 111 -0.33 6.25 4.52
N GLY A 112 -0.79 7.05 3.56
CA GLY A 112 -1.68 8.18 3.83
C GLY A 112 -1.04 9.33 4.61
N ALA A 113 0.29 9.31 4.80
CA ALA A 113 1.03 10.41 5.44
C ALA A 113 1.38 11.56 4.48
N LEU A 114 1.27 11.33 3.17
CA LEU A 114 1.49 12.32 2.11
C LEU A 114 0.19 12.58 1.34
N ASP A 115 0.14 13.73 0.65
CA ASP A 115 -1.06 14.20 -0.03
C ASP A 115 -1.45 13.31 -1.22
N ILE A 116 -2.68 12.80 -1.21
CA ILE A 116 -3.22 11.94 -2.28
C ILE A 116 -4.05 12.69 -3.33
N SER A 117 -4.26 14.00 -3.17
CA SER A 117 -5.18 14.79 -4.00
C SER A 117 -4.80 14.85 -5.48
N ARG A 118 -3.50 14.65 -5.78
CA ARG A 118 -2.96 14.69 -7.15
C ARG A 118 -2.85 13.31 -7.81
N VAL A 119 -3.24 12.25 -7.12
CA VAL A 119 -3.27 10.90 -7.70
C VAL A 119 -4.46 10.82 -8.67
N ASP A 120 -4.21 10.30 -9.87
CA ASP A 120 -5.25 10.06 -10.87
C ASP A 120 -6.35 9.17 -10.29
N THR A 121 -7.62 9.60 -10.39
CA THR A 121 -8.78 8.89 -9.83
C THR A 121 -9.04 7.51 -10.46
N ARG A 122 -8.42 7.21 -11.62
CA ARG A 122 -8.44 5.86 -12.21
C ARG A 122 -7.58 4.85 -11.43
N VAL A 123 -6.68 5.32 -10.58
CA VAL A 123 -5.88 4.47 -9.69
C VAL A 123 -6.73 4.09 -8.48
N SER A 124 -6.77 2.82 -8.12
CA SER A 124 -7.33 2.40 -6.81
C SER A 124 -6.30 2.71 -5.73
N ARG A 125 -6.55 3.74 -4.91
CA ARG A 125 -5.66 4.05 -3.77
C ARG A 125 -6.03 3.16 -2.59
N ILE A 126 -5.04 2.42 -2.10
CA ILE A 126 -5.11 1.69 -0.83
C ILE A 126 -4.34 2.48 0.20
N VAL A 127 -5.08 3.21 1.04
CA VAL A 127 -4.50 4.05 2.09
C VAL A 127 -4.42 3.25 3.38
N ASP A 128 -3.20 2.97 3.81
CA ASP A 128 -2.90 2.23 5.04
C ASP A 128 -2.85 3.19 6.23
N VAL A 129 -3.97 3.30 6.96
CA VAL A 129 -4.11 4.16 8.13
C VAL A 129 -3.29 3.57 9.28
N LYS A 130 -2.30 4.35 9.73
CA LYS A 130 -1.35 3.93 10.75
C LYS A 130 -2.01 3.91 12.12
N THR A 131 -2.07 2.72 12.71
CA THR A 131 -2.62 2.44 14.05
C THR A 131 -1.62 2.78 15.16
N PRO A 132 -2.03 2.84 16.44
CA PRO A 132 -1.13 3.08 17.57
C PRO A 132 0.12 2.20 17.56
N SER A 133 -0.01 0.90 17.30
CA SER A 133 1.12 -0.05 17.27
C SER A 133 2.14 0.24 16.17
N SER A 134 1.83 1.10 15.20
CA SER A 134 2.81 1.56 14.21
C SER A 134 3.84 2.52 14.83
N ALA A 135 3.51 3.17 15.95
CA ALA A 135 4.16 4.37 16.49
C ALA A 135 4.12 5.60 15.55
N GLU A 136 3.38 5.54 14.44
CA GLU A 136 3.33 6.56 13.38
C GLU A 136 1.91 7.08 13.14
N GLN A 137 0.93 6.75 14.00
CA GLN A 137 -0.47 7.20 13.82
C GLN A 137 -0.64 8.72 13.70
N HIS A 138 0.24 9.48 14.36
CA HIS A 138 0.26 10.94 14.32
C HIS A 138 0.66 11.50 12.94
N ARG A 139 1.16 10.64 12.04
CA ARG A 139 1.51 10.97 10.65
C ARG A 139 0.32 10.87 9.69
N ASN A 140 -0.79 10.24 10.10
CA ASN A 140 -1.98 10.13 9.25
C ASN A 140 -2.48 11.52 8.86
N LEU A 141 -2.52 11.80 7.56
CA LEU A 141 -2.88 13.12 7.05
C LEU A 141 -4.40 13.19 6.80
N ILE A 142 -5.16 13.59 7.82
CA ILE A 142 -6.64 13.55 7.83
C ILE A 142 -7.28 14.23 6.61
N ARG A 143 -6.69 15.32 6.09
CA ARG A 143 -7.20 16.00 4.89
C ARG A 143 -7.28 15.09 3.65
N ASN A 144 -6.53 13.99 3.62
CA ASN A 144 -6.59 13.02 2.53
C ASN A 144 -7.98 12.41 2.38
N TYR A 145 -8.74 12.26 3.47
CA TYR A 145 -10.03 11.56 3.43
C TYR A 145 -11.11 12.35 2.68
N ALA A 146 -10.91 13.64 2.44
CA ALA A 146 -11.76 14.46 1.57
C ALA A 146 -11.58 14.15 0.07
N TYR A 147 -10.47 13.49 -0.32
CA TYR A 147 -10.14 13.16 -1.70
C TYR A 147 -10.38 11.69 -2.05
N LEU A 148 -10.83 10.89 -1.07
CA LEU A 148 -11.22 9.50 -1.28
C LEU A 148 -12.48 9.41 -2.16
N THR A 149 -12.56 8.33 -2.91
CA THR A 149 -13.66 7.98 -3.80
C THR A 149 -14.10 6.55 -3.55
N SER A 150 -15.25 6.18 -4.11
CA SER A 150 -15.76 4.80 -4.07
C SER A 150 -14.88 3.80 -4.81
N HIS A 151 -13.83 4.23 -5.52
CA HIS A 151 -12.84 3.33 -6.13
C HIS A 151 -11.69 2.98 -5.17
N ASP A 152 -11.51 3.78 -4.11
CA ASP A 152 -10.40 3.62 -3.17
C ASP A 152 -10.72 2.61 -2.08
N GLN A 153 -9.71 2.36 -1.25
CA GLN A 153 -9.74 1.41 -0.15
C GLN A 153 -8.98 1.99 1.04
N ILE A 154 -9.44 1.67 2.25
CA ILE A 154 -8.74 1.97 3.48
C ILE A 154 -8.30 0.65 4.09
N LYS A 155 -7.07 0.59 4.62
CA LYS A 155 -6.56 -0.57 5.32
C LYS A 155 -6.04 -0.18 6.70
N PHE A 156 -6.41 -0.94 7.71
CA PHE A 156 -5.86 -0.87 9.05
C PHE A 156 -5.09 -2.16 9.33
N VAL A 157 -3.81 -2.03 9.68
CA VAL A 157 -3.02 -3.13 10.24
C VAL A 157 -3.21 -3.12 11.75
N ILE A 158 -3.86 -4.15 12.27
CA ILE A 158 -4.27 -4.28 13.67
C ILE A 158 -3.30 -5.25 14.36
N GLY A 159 -2.53 -4.78 15.35
CA GLY A 159 -1.61 -5.61 16.12
C GLY A 159 -2.07 -5.91 17.56
N SER A 160 -3.12 -5.24 18.03
CA SER A 160 -3.57 -5.33 19.42
C SER A 160 -5.07 -5.02 19.55
N LEU A 161 -5.62 -5.24 20.75
CA LEU A 161 -6.97 -4.77 21.08
C LEU A 161 -7.05 -3.23 21.08
N GLU A 162 -5.96 -2.55 21.48
CA GLU A 162 -5.89 -1.07 21.44
C GLU A 162 -5.99 -0.55 20.00
N ASP A 163 -5.28 -1.16 19.07
CA ASP A 163 -5.38 -0.82 17.64
C ASP A 163 -6.80 -1.05 17.12
N TYR A 164 -7.45 -2.13 17.54
CA TYR A 164 -8.81 -2.47 17.13
C TYR A 164 -9.82 -1.42 17.58
N GLU A 165 -9.85 -1.10 18.88
CA GLU A 165 -10.77 -0.09 19.42
C GLU A 165 -10.49 1.30 18.85
N TRP A 166 -9.20 1.65 18.68
CA TRP A 166 -8.81 2.88 18.02
C TRP A 166 -9.32 2.94 16.57
N SER A 167 -9.14 1.85 15.81
CA SER A 167 -9.54 1.79 14.39
C SER A 167 -11.05 1.87 14.22
N LYS A 168 -11.83 1.27 15.13
CA LYS A 168 -13.30 1.43 15.17
C LYS A 168 -13.71 2.88 15.36
N ALA A 169 -13.13 3.53 16.38
CA ALA A 169 -13.43 4.93 16.67
C ALA A 169 -13.06 5.84 15.48
N PHE A 170 -11.86 5.63 14.91
CA PHE A 170 -11.36 6.39 13.77
C PHE A 170 -12.21 6.20 12.51
N LEU A 171 -12.61 4.96 12.22
CA LEU A 171 -13.52 4.62 11.12
C LEU A 171 -14.85 5.38 11.24
N ALA A 172 -15.44 5.40 12.44
CA ALA A 172 -16.71 6.07 12.70
C ALA A 172 -16.56 7.60 12.63
N GLU A 173 -15.54 8.17 13.29
CA GLU A 173 -15.28 9.62 13.33
C GLU A 173 -15.12 10.23 11.93
N HIS A 174 -14.47 9.50 11.02
CA HIS A 174 -14.19 9.98 9.66
C HIS A 174 -15.13 9.40 8.60
N GLU A 175 -16.16 8.65 9.01
CA GLU A 175 -17.17 8.04 8.13
C GLU A 175 -16.54 7.24 6.97
N LEU A 176 -15.40 6.57 7.18
CA LEU A 176 -14.61 6.05 6.06
C LEU A 176 -15.36 4.99 5.25
N ALA A 177 -16.20 4.18 5.90
CA ALA A 177 -16.99 3.14 5.24
C ALA A 177 -17.96 3.68 4.17
N SER A 178 -18.40 4.93 4.26
CA SER A 178 -19.26 5.56 3.25
C SER A 178 -18.48 6.22 2.11
N LYS A 179 -17.17 6.41 2.28
CA LYS A 179 -16.32 7.14 1.33
C LYS A 179 -15.60 6.23 0.33
N VAL A 180 -15.32 4.99 0.70
CA VAL A 180 -14.48 4.06 -0.07
C VAL A 180 -15.22 2.76 -0.43
N SER A 181 -14.68 2.00 -1.39
CA SER A 181 -15.26 0.69 -1.75
C SER A 181 -15.21 -0.31 -0.60
N THR A 182 -14.13 -0.28 0.19
CA THR A 182 -13.88 -1.26 1.24
C THR A 182 -12.93 -0.67 2.29
N VAL A 183 -13.27 -0.93 3.55
CA VAL A 183 -12.39 -0.75 4.70
C VAL A 183 -11.91 -2.13 5.14
N TRP A 184 -10.60 -2.33 5.20
CA TRP A 184 -9.94 -3.59 5.52
C TRP A 184 -9.38 -3.56 6.93
N PHE A 185 -9.70 -4.58 7.72
CA PHE A 185 -9.02 -4.87 8.99
C PHE A 185 -8.12 -6.09 8.76
N SER A 186 -6.81 -5.87 8.80
CA SER A 186 -5.80 -6.91 8.59
C SER A 186 -5.02 -7.14 9.88
N PRO A 187 -4.88 -8.37 10.38
CA PRO A 187 -4.06 -8.63 11.55
C PRO A 187 -2.58 -8.44 11.22
N ALA A 188 -1.81 -7.86 12.13
CA ALA A 188 -0.36 -7.90 12.09
C ALA A 188 0.10 -9.29 12.53
N PHE A 189 0.78 -10.02 11.65
CA PHE A 189 1.38 -11.31 11.99
C PHE A 189 2.61 -11.59 11.13
N ALA A 190 3.42 -12.52 11.63
CA ALA A 190 4.49 -13.19 10.88
C ALA A 190 4.18 -14.69 10.86
N ILE A 191 4.63 -15.38 9.81
CA ILE A 191 4.52 -16.84 9.71
C ILE A 191 5.90 -17.43 9.93
N THR A 192 6.02 -18.35 10.88
CA THR A 192 7.24 -19.14 11.11
C THR A 192 6.88 -20.63 11.18
N GLY A 193 7.59 -21.46 10.44
CA GLY A 193 7.35 -22.91 10.41
C GLY A 193 6.06 -23.29 9.67
N ASP A 194 5.34 -24.30 10.19
CA ASP A 194 4.09 -24.78 9.59
C ASP A 194 3.01 -23.68 9.56
N VAL A 195 2.30 -23.57 8.42
CA VAL A 195 1.26 -22.56 8.21
C VAL A 195 0.04 -22.86 9.09
N LYS A 196 0.02 -22.29 10.30
CA LYS A 196 -1.15 -22.25 11.17
C LYS A 196 -1.69 -20.84 11.20
N LEU A 197 -3.01 -20.69 11.07
CA LEU A 197 -3.66 -19.40 11.21
C LEU A 197 -3.36 -18.82 12.62
N PRO A 198 -2.77 -17.62 12.73
CA PRO A 198 -2.45 -17.03 14.02
C PRO A 198 -3.68 -16.89 14.89
N THR A 199 -3.57 -17.18 16.19
CA THR A 199 -4.67 -17.02 17.16
C THR A 199 -5.24 -15.60 17.13
N PHE A 200 -4.35 -14.60 16.99
CA PHE A 200 -4.76 -13.20 16.90
C PHE A 200 -5.63 -12.90 15.67
N ALA A 201 -5.37 -13.54 14.52
CA ALA A 201 -6.20 -13.38 13.33
C ALA A 201 -7.64 -13.90 13.56
N ARG A 202 -7.79 -15.02 14.28
CA ARG A 202 -9.11 -15.55 14.67
C ARG A 202 -9.82 -14.62 15.65
N GLN A 203 -9.07 -14.08 16.61
CA GLN A 203 -9.60 -13.16 17.60
C GLN A 203 -10.09 -11.86 16.95
N LEU A 204 -9.30 -11.28 16.04
CA LEU A 204 -9.72 -10.11 15.26
C LEU A 204 -11.00 -10.37 14.46
N ALA A 205 -11.09 -11.53 13.80
CA ALA A 205 -12.30 -11.91 13.07
C ALA A 205 -13.52 -12.02 14.00
N GLN A 206 -13.34 -12.58 15.21
CA GLN A 206 -14.41 -12.67 16.21
C GLN A 206 -14.87 -11.28 16.67
N TRP A 207 -13.95 -10.37 16.97
CA TRP A 207 -14.31 -9.00 17.36
C TRP A 207 -15.11 -8.28 16.26
N ILE A 208 -14.68 -8.39 15.00
CA ILE A 208 -15.41 -7.80 13.86
C ILE A 208 -16.85 -8.31 13.78
N LEU A 209 -17.07 -9.61 14.02
CA LEU A 209 -18.40 -10.22 14.01
C LEU A 209 -19.25 -9.75 15.19
N GLU A 210 -18.68 -9.67 16.39
CA GLU A 210 -19.37 -9.23 17.61
C GLU A 210 -19.81 -7.77 17.54
N ASP A 211 -18.98 -6.90 16.96
CA ASP A 211 -19.27 -5.47 16.83
C ASP A 211 -20.06 -5.12 15.55
N HIS A 212 -20.35 -6.10 14.70
CA HIS A 212 -21.07 -5.91 13.43
C HIS A 212 -20.48 -4.81 12.54
N LEU A 213 -19.14 -4.73 12.48
CA LEU A 213 -18.46 -3.63 11.79
C LEU A 213 -18.65 -3.69 10.26
N PRO A 214 -18.81 -2.55 9.57
CA PRO A 214 -18.89 -2.48 8.12
C PRO A 214 -17.50 -2.55 7.47
N VAL A 215 -16.73 -3.58 7.80
CA VAL A 215 -15.35 -3.80 7.32
C VAL A 215 -15.21 -5.19 6.71
N LYS A 216 -14.18 -5.38 5.89
CA LYS A 216 -13.75 -6.71 5.45
C LYS A 216 -12.50 -7.14 6.21
N PHE A 217 -12.52 -8.37 6.70
CA PHE A 217 -11.34 -9.01 7.24
C PHE A 217 -10.42 -9.48 6.09
N GLN A 218 -9.10 -9.32 6.25
CA GLN A 218 -8.13 -9.78 5.28
C GLN A 218 -6.92 -10.43 5.96
N LEU A 219 -6.45 -11.53 5.40
CA LEU A 219 -5.11 -12.06 5.64
C LEU A 219 -4.17 -11.61 4.53
N GLN A 220 -2.90 -11.43 4.87
CA GLN A 220 -1.84 -11.16 3.90
C GLN A 220 -1.50 -12.46 3.18
N LEU A 221 -2.11 -12.71 2.02
CA LEU A 221 -2.00 -13.97 1.27
C LEU A 221 -0.54 -14.28 0.91
N HIS A 222 0.25 -13.26 0.60
CA HIS A 222 1.66 -13.43 0.24
C HIS A 222 2.49 -14.04 1.39
N LYS A 223 2.16 -13.74 2.66
CA LYS A 223 2.84 -14.35 3.82
C LYS A 223 2.57 -15.85 3.90
N LEU A 224 1.35 -16.26 3.58
CA LEU A 224 0.92 -17.66 3.57
C LEU A 224 1.58 -18.47 2.44
N LEU A 225 1.80 -17.84 1.29
CA LEU A 225 2.36 -18.49 0.10
C LEU A 225 3.89 -18.49 0.10
N TRP A 226 4.52 -17.38 0.47
CA TRP A 226 5.96 -17.13 0.27
C TRP A 226 6.72 -16.76 1.54
N GLN A 227 6.07 -16.65 2.70
CA GLN A 227 6.74 -16.35 3.98
C GLN A 227 7.64 -15.11 3.92
N ASP A 228 7.15 -14.02 3.30
CA ASP A 228 7.89 -12.77 3.10
C ASP A 228 9.18 -12.89 2.25
N GLU A 229 9.27 -13.92 1.39
CA GLU A 229 10.33 -14.01 0.37
C GLU A 229 10.35 -12.75 -0.52
N LYS A 230 11.53 -12.16 -0.71
CA LYS A 230 11.70 -10.97 -1.56
C LYS A 230 11.47 -11.30 -3.03
N GLY A 231 10.84 -10.38 -3.76
CA GLY A 231 10.50 -10.57 -5.17
C GLY A 231 9.39 -11.62 -5.41
N ARG A 232 8.58 -11.90 -4.37
CA ARG A 232 7.43 -12.81 -4.40
C ARG A 232 6.21 -12.17 -3.77
#